data_AF-A0A8G0L4C5-F1
#
_entry.id   AF-A0A8G0L4C5-F1
#
_cell.length_a   1.000
_cell.length_b   1.000
_cell.length_c   1.000
_cell.angle_alpha   90.00
_cell.angle_beta   90.00
_cell.angle_gamma   90.00
#
_symmetry.space_group_name_H-M   'P 1'
#
loop_
_entity.id
_entity.type
_entity.pdbx_description
1 polymer ?
#
loop_
_entity_poly.entity_id
_entity_poly.type
_entity_poly.pdbx_seq_one_letter_code
_entity_poly.pdbx_strand_id
1 'polypeptide(L)'
;MVRTLQTASLAADWLVERGVKIEADADWQELSAKPCDTGSPLSLLPLIKDNQTQHQFSSPCYDFSAIPSVWPNKTEDPLAKSLFGYTRTAVLRRGRRCLEKLSKRPEDLIFVFSHSAFLRSGVSGWWYYNADYRIFTLDEKLELVIDESTLEGGMGWSWNKRAELGSEVPEDVTEEEIHEDKN
;
A
#
# COMPACT_ATOMS: atom_id res chain seq x y z
N MET A 1 7.27 -2.51 -0.39
CA MET A 1 7.71 -3.93 -0.39
C MET A 1 8.50 -4.20 -1.66
N VAL A 2 9.43 -5.17 -1.69
CA VAL A 2 10.29 -5.42 -2.87
C VAL A 2 9.47 -5.64 -4.14
N ARG A 3 8.45 -6.52 -4.12
CA ARG A 3 7.57 -6.77 -5.27
C ARG A 3 6.88 -5.50 -5.82
N THR A 4 6.51 -4.58 -4.94
CA THR A 4 5.86 -3.31 -5.30
C THR A 4 6.86 -2.34 -5.92
N LEU A 5 8.06 -2.26 -5.34
CA LEU A 5 9.15 -1.45 -5.88
C LEU A 5 9.51 -1.95 -7.28
N GLN A 6 9.69 -3.26 -7.46
CA GLN A 6 9.94 -3.85 -8.78
C GLN A 6 8.83 -3.54 -9.78
N THR A 7 7.57 -3.64 -9.37
CA THR A 7 6.43 -3.29 -10.25
C THR A 7 6.48 -1.81 -10.64
N ALA A 8 6.70 -0.91 -9.68
CA ALA A 8 6.84 0.52 -9.96
C ALA A 8 8.00 0.79 -10.91
N SER A 9 9.16 0.18 -10.68
CA SER A 9 10.34 0.34 -11.54
C SER A 9 10.11 -0.17 -12.96
N LEU A 10 9.42 -1.30 -13.13
CA LEU A 10 9.17 -1.87 -14.46
C LEU A 10 8.06 -1.13 -15.23
N ALA A 11 7.08 -0.56 -14.52
CA ALA A 11 5.95 0.13 -15.14
C ALA A 11 6.20 1.63 -15.37
N ALA A 12 7.13 2.23 -14.61
CA ALA A 12 7.38 3.67 -14.59
C ALA A 12 8.85 4.05 -14.78
N ASP A 13 9.70 3.15 -15.30
CA ASP A 13 11.10 3.47 -15.66
C ASP A 13 11.19 4.71 -16.59
N TRP A 14 10.30 4.81 -17.57
CA TRP A 14 10.22 5.94 -18.50
C TRP A 14 9.92 7.28 -17.80
N LEU A 15 9.26 7.25 -16.62
CA LEU A 15 9.07 8.44 -15.78
C LEU A 15 10.35 8.77 -15.00
N VAL A 16 11.06 7.75 -14.53
CA VAL A 16 12.36 7.91 -13.87
C VAL A 16 13.39 8.53 -14.81
N GLU A 17 13.41 8.11 -16.07
CA GLU A 17 14.25 8.71 -17.12
C GLU A 17 13.94 10.19 -17.37
N ARG A 18 12.73 10.63 -17.02
CA ARG A 18 12.29 12.05 -17.08
C ARG A 18 12.50 12.79 -15.75
N GLY A 19 13.15 12.17 -14.78
CA GLY A 19 13.50 12.77 -13.49
C GLY A 19 12.43 12.63 -12.41
N VAL A 20 11.36 11.88 -12.63
CA VAL A 20 10.36 11.59 -11.59
C VAL A 20 10.93 10.55 -10.62
N LYS A 21 10.79 10.79 -9.32
CA LYS A 21 11.24 9.85 -8.29
C LYS A 21 10.16 8.82 -7.95
N ILE A 22 10.60 7.63 -7.57
CA ILE A 22 9.76 6.62 -6.92
C ILE A 22 9.82 6.87 -5.41
N GLU A 23 8.77 7.45 -4.87
CA GLU A 23 8.63 7.66 -3.42
C GLU A 23 8.05 6.41 -2.75
N ALA A 24 8.80 5.83 -1.81
CA ALA A 24 8.33 4.70 -1.02
C ALA A 24 7.59 5.21 0.23
N ASP A 25 6.33 4.80 0.38
CA ASP A 25 5.51 5.11 1.54
C ASP A 25 4.91 3.83 2.14
N ALA A 26 5.20 3.61 3.42
CA ALA A 26 4.80 2.42 4.17
C ALA A 26 3.27 2.30 4.32
N ASP A 27 2.52 3.40 4.16
CA ASP A 27 1.07 3.39 4.28
C ASP A 27 0.42 2.56 3.17
N TRP A 28 1.05 2.45 1.99
CA TRP A 28 0.56 1.68 0.84
C TRP A 28 0.91 0.19 0.88
N GLN A 29 1.45 -0.29 1.99
CA GLN A 29 1.78 -1.69 2.17
C GLN A 29 0.53 -2.58 2.24
N GLU A 30 0.69 -3.87 1.90
CA GLU A 30 -0.33 -4.89 2.08
C GLU A 30 -0.84 -4.96 3.54
N LEU A 31 -2.02 -5.51 3.76
CA LEU A 31 -2.70 -5.55 5.05
C LEU A 31 -2.00 -6.47 6.07
N SER A 32 -1.87 -7.75 5.76
CA SER A 32 -1.62 -8.79 6.76
C SER A 32 -0.24 -8.72 7.41
N ALA A 33 -0.09 -9.37 8.56
CA ALA A 33 1.19 -9.56 9.25
C ALA A 33 1.92 -10.84 8.83
N LYS A 34 1.47 -11.54 7.77
CA LYS A 34 2.20 -12.69 7.24
C LYS A 34 3.59 -12.26 6.78
N PRO A 35 4.61 -13.13 6.84
CA PRO A 35 5.97 -12.77 6.42
C PRO A 35 6.06 -12.21 5.00
N CYS A 36 5.19 -12.67 4.10
CA CYS A 36 5.13 -12.13 2.75
C CYS A 36 4.59 -10.69 2.69
N ASP A 37 3.92 -10.15 3.72
CA ASP A 37 3.18 -8.87 3.72
C ASP A 37 3.77 -7.78 4.64
N THR A 38 4.78 -8.12 5.45
CA THR A 38 5.48 -7.18 6.36
C THR A 38 6.63 -6.44 5.68
N GLY A 39 7.17 -6.92 4.56
CA GLY A 39 8.23 -6.24 3.81
C GLY A 39 9.64 -6.63 4.29
N SER A 40 10.65 -5.82 3.98
CA SER A 40 12.06 -6.10 4.31
C SER A 40 12.73 -4.83 4.81
N PRO A 41 13.49 -4.85 5.92
CA PRO A 41 14.14 -3.65 6.44
C PRO A 41 14.90 -2.87 5.36
N LEU A 42 14.85 -1.52 5.42
CA LEU A 42 15.47 -0.67 4.41
C LEU A 42 16.98 -0.93 4.22
N SER A 43 17.67 -1.29 5.30
CA SER A 43 19.10 -1.65 5.27
C SER A 43 19.41 -2.87 4.38
N LEU A 44 18.41 -3.71 4.09
CA LEU A 44 18.58 -4.86 3.20
C LEU A 44 18.38 -4.51 1.72
N LEU A 45 17.66 -3.44 1.38
CA LEU A 45 17.35 -3.11 -0.02
C LEU A 45 18.62 -2.87 -0.86
N PRO A 46 19.64 -2.12 -0.39
CA PRO A 46 20.90 -1.95 -1.12
C PRO A 46 21.72 -3.24 -1.27
N LEU A 47 21.43 -4.29 -0.49
CA LEU A 47 22.16 -5.56 -0.52
C LEU A 47 21.63 -6.52 -1.59
N ILE A 48 20.47 -6.23 -2.18
CA ILE A 48 19.89 -7.01 -3.28
C ILE A 48 20.70 -6.75 -4.54
N LYS A 49 21.60 -7.68 -4.90
CA LYS A 49 22.51 -7.53 -6.05
C LYS A 49 21.77 -7.46 -7.38
N ASP A 50 20.78 -8.32 -7.53
CA ASP A 50 19.88 -8.36 -8.69
C ASP A 50 18.46 -8.17 -8.19
N ASN A 51 17.96 -6.95 -8.33
CA ASN A 51 16.58 -6.61 -8.02
C ASN A 51 15.67 -6.69 -9.26
N GLN A 52 16.17 -7.14 -10.42
CA GLN A 52 15.43 -7.25 -11.68
C GLN A 52 14.82 -5.93 -12.16
N THR A 53 15.53 -4.82 -11.96
CA THR A 53 15.11 -3.49 -12.44
C THR A 53 16.29 -2.76 -13.10
N GLN A 54 16.00 -1.73 -13.89
CA GLN A 54 17.02 -0.89 -14.54
C GLN A 54 17.88 -0.11 -13.52
N HIS A 55 17.30 0.25 -12.36
CA HIS A 55 17.98 1.01 -11.32
C HIS A 55 17.99 0.25 -10.00
N GLN A 56 19.18 0.03 -9.44
CA GLN A 56 19.37 -0.55 -8.11
C GLN A 56 18.62 0.26 -7.04
N PHE A 57 18.11 -0.39 -6.00
CA PHE A 57 17.34 0.30 -4.95
C PHE A 57 18.18 1.33 -4.14
N SER A 58 19.50 1.31 -4.26
CA SER A 58 20.39 2.36 -3.74
C SER A 58 20.47 3.60 -4.62
N SER A 59 19.85 3.60 -5.80
CA SER A 59 19.84 4.73 -6.74
C SER A 59 19.06 5.93 -6.17
N PRO A 60 19.50 7.18 -6.41
CA PRO A 60 18.79 8.39 -5.99
C PRO A 60 17.36 8.56 -6.55
N CYS A 61 16.97 7.76 -7.54
CA CYS A 61 15.60 7.74 -8.06
C CYS A 61 14.59 7.14 -7.08
N TYR A 62 15.02 6.38 -6.07
CA TYR A 62 14.16 5.90 -5.00
C TYR A 62 14.30 6.80 -3.77
N ASP A 63 13.18 7.27 -3.25
CA ASP A 63 13.12 8.05 -2.01
C ASP A 63 12.45 7.21 -0.91
N PHE A 64 13.21 6.92 0.15
CA PHE A 64 12.74 6.18 1.32
C PHE A 64 12.59 7.06 2.56
N SER A 65 12.74 8.39 2.44
CA SER A 65 12.77 9.32 3.57
C SER A 65 11.46 9.35 4.37
N ALA A 66 10.33 9.01 3.72
CA ALA A 66 9.01 8.96 4.34
C ALA A 66 8.72 7.66 5.11
N ILE A 67 9.61 6.68 5.08
CA ILE A 67 9.41 5.38 5.75
C ILE A 67 9.70 5.52 7.26
N PRO A 68 8.72 5.24 8.14
CA PRO A 68 8.93 5.32 9.58
C PRO A 68 9.93 4.27 10.09
N SER A 69 10.69 4.61 11.12
CA SER A 69 11.68 3.70 11.72
C SER A 69 11.10 2.42 12.31
N VAL A 70 9.81 2.43 12.67
CA VAL A 70 9.10 1.24 13.18
C VAL A 70 8.72 0.25 12.08
N TRP A 71 8.79 0.65 10.80
CA TRP A 71 8.61 -0.26 9.67
C TRP A 71 9.82 -1.19 9.54
N PRO A 72 9.67 -2.51 9.24
CA PRO A 72 8.50 -3.24 8.75
C PRO A 72 7.58 -3.86 9.81
N ASN A 73 7.71 -3.49 11.09
CA ASN A 73 6.92 -4.09 12.16
C ASN A 73 5.42 -3.81 11.98
N LYS A 74 4.58 -4.78 12.35
CA LYS A 74 3.10 -4.64 12.37
C LYS A 74 2.46 -5.18 13.66
N THR A 75 3.24 -5.83 14.53
CA THR A 75 2.70 -6.76 15.55
C THR A 75 3.33 -6.66 16.91
N GLU A 76 4.55 -6.13 17.06
CA GLU A 76 5.24 -6.15 18.37
C GLU A 76 5.24 -4.76 19.00
N ASP A 77 5.57 -3.74 18.21
CA ASP A 77 5.63 -2.36 18.67
C ASP A 77 4.23 -1.71 18.70
N PRO A 78 3.82 -1.04 19.79
CA PRO A 78 2.49 -0.41 19.86
C PRO A 78 2.24 0.67 18.80
N LEU A 79 3.27 1.46 18.45
CA LEU A 79 3.17 2.44 17.38
C LEU A 79 3.04 1.74 16.02
N ALA A 80 3.79 0.65 15.79
CA ALA A 80 3.68 -0.17 14.60
C ALA A 80 2.31 -0.82 14.45
N LYS A 81 1.73 -1.38 15.52
CA LYS A 81 0.36 -1.91 15.52
C LYS A 81 -0.65 -0.81 15.16
N SER A 82 -0.48 0.36 15.74
CA SER A 82 -1.32 1.52 15.47
C SER A 82 -1.21 1.96 13.99
N LEU A 83 0.00 2.08 13.45
CA LEU A 83 0.23 2.59 12.10
C LEU A 83 -0.05 1.57 11.00
N PHE A 84 0.28 0.29 11.24
CA PHE A 84 0.40 -0.74 10.22
C PHE A 84 -0.28 -2.07 10.56
N GLY A 85 -0.90 -2.18 11.74
CA GLY A 85 -1.56 -3.39 12.21
C GLY A 85 -2.65 -3.91 11.27
N TYR A 86 -2.91 -5.21 11.38
CA TYR A 86 -3.93 -5.90 10.60
C TYR A 86 -5.27 -5.96 11.37
N THR A 87 -5.82 -4.78 11.67
CA THR A 87 -7.14 -4.61 12.29
C THR A 87 -7.96 -3.60 11.50
N ARG A 88 -9.29 -3.66 11.63
CA ARG A 88 -10.22 -2.78 10.90
C ARG A 88 -9.90 -1.31 11.13
N THR A 89 -9.72 -0.90 12.39
CA THR A 89 -9.38 0.49 12.72
C THR A 89 -8.03 0.91 12.12
N ALA A 90 -6.98 0.08 12.27
CA ALA A 90 -5.65 0.41 11.76
C ALA A 90 -5.65 0.57 10.22
N VAL A 91 -6.34 -0.32 9.52
CA VAL A 91 -6.44 -0.34 8.05
C VAL A 91 -7.21 0.87 7.53
N LEU A 92 -8.40 1.15 8.07
CA LEU A 92 -9.21 2.29 7.66
C LEU A 92 -8.50 3.62 7.92
N ARG A 93 -7.86 3.76 9.09
CA ARG A 93 -7.06 4.95 9.40
C ARG A 93 -5.87 5.10 8.46
N ARG A 94 -5.21 4.00 8.09
CA ARG A 94 -4.09 4.03 7.14
C ARG A 94 -4.54 4.45 5.76
N GLY A 95 -5.65 3.91 5.26
CA GLY A 95 -6.23 4.33 3.99
C GLY A 95 -6.65 5.80 3.98
N ARG A 96 -7.21 6.30 5.08
CA ARG A 96 -7.51 7.73 5.22
C ARG A 96 -6.25 8.60 5.15
N ARG A 97 -5.16 8.22 5.85
CA ARG A 97 -3.87 8.93 5.74
C ARG A 97 -3.33 8.95 4.32
N CYS A 98 -3.44 7.84 3.58
CA CYS A 98 -3.05 7.79 2.18
C CYS A 98 -3.78 8.86 1.36
N LEU A 99 -5.11 8.94 1.48
CA LEU A 99 -5.91 9.93 0.73
C LEU A 99 -5.60 11.37 1.16
N GLU A 100 -5.40 11.61 2.45
CA GLU A 100 -4.99 12.93 2.97
C GLU A 100 -3.58 13.36 2.55
N LYS A 101 -2.68 12.40 2.32
CA LYS A 101 -1.36 12.67 1.73
C LYS A 101 -1.51 13.02 0.25
N LEU A 102 -2.28 12.24 -0.51
CA LEU A 102 -2.54 12.49 -1.93
C LEU A 102 -3.20 13.85 -2.17
N SER A 103 -4.16 14.26 -1.34
CA SER A 103 -4.85 15.55 -1.50
C SER A 103 -3.97 16.78 -1.30
N LYS A 104 -2.77 16.60 -0.73
CA LYS A 104 -1.79 17.67 -0.49
C LYS A 104 -0.68 17.69 -1.54
N ARG A 105 -0.68 16.72 -2.46
CA ARG A 105 0.30 16.63 -3.53
C ARG A 105 0.01 17.69 -4.59
N PRO A 106 1.04 18.38 -5.11
CA PRO A 106 0.87 19.37 -6.16
C PRO A 106 0.72 18.77 -7.57
N GLU A 107 0.99 17.48 -7.75
CA GLU A 107 0.94 16.83 -9.05
C GLU A 107 -0.49 16.59 -9.54
N ASP A 108 -0.75 16.88 -10.83
CA ASP A 108 -2.05 16.63 -11.47
C ASP A 108 -2.36 15.13 -11.65
N LEU A 109 -1.33 14.29 -11.73
CA LEU A 109 -1.44 12.85 -11.89
C LEU A 109 -0.40 12.13 -11.02
N ILE A 110 -0.88 11.19 -10.21
CA ILE A 110 -0.07 10.43 -9.26
C ILE A 110 -0.26 8.95 -9.54
N PHE A 111 0.84 8.24 -9.78
CA PHE A 111 0.85 6.78 -9.92
C PHE A 111 1.07 6.15 -8.55
N VAL A 112 0.13 5.33 -8.11
CA VAL A 112 0.22 4.59 -6.85
C VAL A 112 0.35 3.10 -7.14
N PHE A 113 1.45 2.52 -6.67
CA PHE A 113 1.70 1.08 -6.75
C PHE A 113 1.46 0.45 -5.38
N SER A 114 0.53 -0.49 -5.29
CA SER A 114 0.14 -1.09 -4.02
C SER A 114 -0.37 -2.53 -4.23
N HIS A 115 -1.11 -3.06 -3.26
CA HIS A 115 -1.62 -4.42 -3.25
C HIS A 115 -3.14 -4.45 -3.22
N SER A 116 -3.71 -5.48 -3.82
CA SER A 116 -5.15 -5.57 -4.04
C SER A 116 -5.96 -5.57 -2.75
N ALA A 117 -5.50 -6.24 -1.69
CA ALA A 117 -6.27 -6.30 -0.45
C ALA A 117 -6.24 -4.96 0.29
N PHE A 118 -5.08 -4.29 0.40
CA PHE A 118 -5.04 -2.94 0.97
C PHE A 118 -5.83 -1.92 0.15
N LEU A 119 -5.71 -1.92 -1.19
CA LEU A 119 -6.50 -1.02 -2.03
C LEU A 119 -8.00 -1.29 -1.85
N ARG A 120 -8.42 -2.56 -1.86
CA ARG A 120 -9.83 -2.95 -1.66
C ARG A 120 -10.36 -2.52 -0.30
N SER A 121 -9.74 -2.97 0.78
CA SER A 121 -10.31 -2.82 2.12
C SER A 121 -9.92 -1.50 2.80
N GLY A 122 -8.81 -0.89 2.41
CA GLY A 122 -8.31 0.34 3.04
C GLY A 122 -8.65 1.61 2.27
N VAL A 123 -8.67 1.58 0.94
CA VAL A 123 -8.58 2.81 0.13
C VAL A 123 -9.75 3.01 -0.82
N SER A 124 -9.89 2.16 -1.84
CA SER A 124 -10.79 2.39 -2.98
C SER A 124 -12.11 1.63 -2.92
N GLY A 125 -12.20 0.57 -2.11
CA GLY A 125 -13.40 -0.26 -2.08
C GLY A 125 -13.60 -1.09 -3.36
N TRP A 126 -12.54 -1.35 -4.12
CA TRP A 126 -12.62 -2.12 -5.35
C TRP A 126 -11.74 -3.35 -5.30
N TRP A 127 -12.21 -4.44 -5.90
CA TRP A 127 -11.37 -5.60 -6.19
C TRP A 127 -10.40 -5.27 -7.33
N TYR A 128 -9.23 -5.93 -7.36
CA TYR A 128 -8.22 -5.72 -8.40
C TYR A 128 -7.70 -7.07 -8.87
N TYR A 129 -7.37 -7.17 -10.15
CA TYR A 129 -6.59 -8.29 -10.70
C TYR A 129 -5.09 -8.07 -10.43
N ASN A 130 -4.26 -9.08 -10.68
CA ASN A 130 -2.81 -8.90 -10.62
C ASN A 130 -2.37 -8.04 -11.80
N ALA A 131 -1.43 -7.10 -11.57
CA ALA A 131 -0.98 -6.14 -12.59
C ALA A 131 -2.13 -5.36 -13.25
N ASP A 132 -3.17 -5.06 -12.45
CA ASP A 132 -4.31 -4.25 -12.84
C ASP A 132 -4.06 -2.76 -12.50
N TYR A 133 -4.76 -1.86 -13.19
CA TYR A 133 -4.75 -0.43 -12.88
C TYR A 133 -6.15 0.13 -12.91
N ARG A 134 -6.39 1.14 -12.07
CA ARG A 134 -7.64 1.89 -12.04
C ARG A 134 -7.33 3.36 -11.92
N ILE A 135 -8.12 4.17 -12.61
CA ILE A 135 -8.02 5.63 -12.53
C ILE A 135 -9.09 6.12 -11.57
N PHE A 136 -8.68 7.00 -10.66
CA PHE A 136 -9.59 7.67 -9.73
C PHE A 136 -9.33 9.16 -9.72
N THR A 137 -10.41 9.93 -9.57
CA THR A 137 -10.34 11.32 -9.14
C THR A 137 -10.65 11.39 -7.65
N LEU A 138 -9.83 12.12 -6.90
CA LEU A 138 -10.06 12.41 -5.49
C LEU A 138 -10.88 13.70 -5.37
N ASP A 139 -12.03 13.64 -4.71
CA ASP A 139 -12.89 14.81 -4.52
C ASP A 139 -12.52 15.65 -3.27
N GLU A 140 -13.23 16.75 -3.04
CA GLU A 140 -13.01 17.65 -1.89
C GLU A 140 -13.26 17.00 -0.53
N LYS A 141 -14.02 15.89 -0.48
CA LYS A 141 -14.30 15.12 0.74
C LYS A 141 -13.28 13.98 0.94
N LEU A 142 -12.33 13.86 0.01
CA LEU A 142 -11.38 12.76 -0.12
C LEU A 142 -12.07 11.42 -0.37
N GLU A 143 -13.13 11.44 -1.16
CA GLU A 143 -13.75 10.25 -1.73
C GLU A 143 -13.16 10.00 -3.12
N LEU A 144 -12.99 8.72 -3.46
CA LEU A 144 -12.47 8.31 -4.76
C LEU A 144 -13.63 8.05 -5.73
N VAL A 145 -13.64 8.80 -6.83
CA VAL A 145 -14.53 8.58 -7.97
C VAL A 145 -13.76 7.82 -9.04
N ILE A 146 -14.20 6.61 -9.37
CA ILE A 146 -13.52 5.76 -10.35
C ILE A 146 -13.86 6.15 -11.79
N ASP A 147 -12.89 6.07 -12.68
CA ASP A 147 -13.15 5.99 -14.12
C ASP A 147 -13.57 4.56 -14.48
N GLU A 148 -14.85 4.39 -14.76
CA GLU A 148 -15.45 3.08 -15.05
C GLU A 148 -14.83 2.38 -16.27
N SER A 149 -14.16 3.12 -17.17
CA SER A 149 -13.46 2.51 -18.31
C SER A 149 -12.25 1.67 -17.88
N THR A 150 -11.86 1.72 -16.61
CA THR A 150 -10.73 0.99 -16.02
C THR A 150 -11.19 -0.14 -15.08
N LEU A 151 -12.46 -0.55 -15.15
CA LEU A 151 -12.98 -1.64 -14.31
C LEU A 151 -12.48 -3.03 -14.71
N GLU A 152 -12.07 -3.21 -15.97
CA GLU A 152 -11.63 -4.48 -16.53
C GLU A 152 -10.15 -4.42 -16.94
N GLY A 153 -9.41 -5.51 -16.73
CA GLY A 153 -7.99 -5.58 -17.06
C GLY A 153 -7.23 -6.59 -16.20
N GLY A 154 -5.90 -6.40 -16.16
CA GLY A 154 -4.99 -7.21 -15.36
C GLY A 154 -4.97 -8.70 -15.72
N MET A 155 -4.49 -9.50 -14.76
CA MET A 155 -4.27 -10.94 -14.89
C MET A 155 -4.77 -11.71 -13.67
N GLY A 156 -5.08 -13.00 -13.86
CA GLY A 156 -5.48 -13.90 -12.77
C GLY A 156 -6.97 -13.84 -12.42
N TRP A 157 -7.33 -14.35 -11.24
CA TRP A 157 -8.71 -14.47 -10.79
C TRP A 157 -9.05 -13.39 -9.75
N SER A 158 -9.97 -12.50 -10.11
CA SER A 158 -10.56 -11.47 -9.25
C SER A 158 -11.96 -11.12 -9.79
N TRP A 159 -12.60 -10.09 -9.23
CA TRP A 159 -13.96 -9.68 -9.58
C TRP A 159 -14.04 -8.19 -9.94
N ASN A 160 -14.93 -7.82 -10.87
CA ASN A 160 -15.28 -6.42 -11.15
C ASN A 160 -16.35 -5.92 -10.18
N LYS A 161 -16.04 -5.94 -8.88
CA LYS A 161 -17.03 -5.68 -7.82
C LYS A 161 -16.54 -4.63 -6.83
N ARG A 162 -17.49 -3.84 -6.31
CA ARG A 162 -17.27 -2.96 -5.17
C ARG A 162 -17.37 -3.73 -3.85
N ALA A 163 -16.44 -3.45 -2.93
CA ALA A 163 -16.41 -3.93 -1.56
C ALA A 163 -16.58 -2.76 -0.60
N GLU A 164 -17.12 -3.04 0.58
CA GLU A 164 -17.16 -2.06 1.66
C GLU A 164 -15.75 -1.88 2.25
N LEU A 165 -15.37 -0.65 2.58
CA LEU A 165 -14.09 -0.41 3.25
C LEU A 165 -14.10 -1.08 4.64
N GLY A 166 -12.98 -1.69 4.99
CA GLY A 166 -12.81 -2.49 6.20
C GLY A 166 -13.44 -3.87 6.12
N SER A 167 -14.14 -4.23 5.03
CA SER A 167 -14.59 -5.61 4.83
C SER A 167 -13.39 -6.56 4.71
N GLU A 168 -13.56 -7.78 5.22
CA GLU A 168 -12.54 -8.85 5.22
C GLU A 168 -11.27 -8.53 6.03
N VAL A 169 -11.32 -7.52 6.89
CA VAL A 169 -10.27 -7.20 7.88
C VAL A 169 -10.76 -7.65 9.27
N PRO A 170 -9.90 -8.25 10.11
CA PRO A 170 -10.26 -8.58 11.49
C PRO A 170 -10.72 -7.34 12.26
N GLU A 171 -11.73 -7.50 13.11
CA GLU A 171 -12.09 -6.48 14.08
C GLU A 171 -10.92 -6.24 15.06
N ASP A 172 -10.95 -5.07 15.71
CA ASP A 172 -10.00 -4.76 16.76
C ASP A 172 -10.29 -5.66 17.98
N VAL A 173 -9.34 -6.52 18.34
CA VAL A 173 -9.46 -7.34 19.56
C VAL A 173 -9.40 -6.39 20.75
N THR A 174 -10.45 -6.36 21.56
CA THR A 174 -10.47 -5.53 22.76
C THR A 174 -9.67 -6.21 23.88
N GLU A 175 -9.07 -5.44 24.79
CA GLU A 175 -8.29 -6.03 25.91
C GLU A 175 -9.16 -6.97 26.79
N GLU A 176 -10.48 -6.81 26.77
CA GLU A 176 -11.44 -7.63 27.51
C GLU A 176 -11.54 -9.08 26.97
N GLU A 177 -11.45 -9.28 25.65
CA GLU A 177 -11.51 -10.62 25.03
C GLU A 177 -10.25 -11.46 25.31
N ILE A 178 -9.11 -10.81 25.59
CA ILE A 178 -7.85 -11.50 25.93
C ILE A 178 -7.91 -12.12 27.34
N HIS A 179 -8.81 -11.62 28.20
CA HIS A 179 -8.98 -12.11 29.57
C HIS A 179 -9.98 -13.26 29.68
N GLU A 180 -10.94 -13.41 28.76
CA GLU A 180 -11.89 -14.52 28.78
C GLU A 180 -11.28 -15.86 28.32
N ASP A 181 -10.33 -15.85 27.40
CA ASP A 181 -9.65 -17.06 26.89
C ASP A 181 -8.59 -17.66 27.84
N LYS A 182 -8.40 -17.07 29.03
CA LYS A 182 -7.40 -17.52 30.03
C LYS A 182 -8.00 -18.15 31.29
N ASN A 183 -9.31 -18.39 31.33
CA ASN A 183 -10.00 -19.06 32.45
C ASN A 183 -10.52 -20.45 32.10
#